data_AF-A0A345WMG0-F1
#
_entry.id   AF-A0A345WMG0-F1
#
_cell.length_a   1.000
_cell.length_b   1.000
_cell.length_c   1.000
_cell.angle_alpha   90.00
_cell.angle_beta   90.00
_cell.angle_gamma   90.00
#
_symmetry.space_group_name_H-M   'P 1'
#
loop_
_entity.id
_entity.type
_entity.pdbx_description
1 polymer ?
#
loop_
_entity_poly.entity_id
_entity_poly.type
_entity_poly.pdbx_seq_one_letter_code
_entity_poly.pdbx_strand_id
1 'polypeptide(L)'
;MNAPTRISTEVDDATLARIEAAAALRGLSLDAFFHEALRLASEGTDGGDAAWRAFVQRGIESADRGERIGQDAMESWFEERIAARRTR
;
A
#
# COMPACT_ATOMS: atom_id res chain seq x y z
N MET A 1 24.79 -7.95 -10.75
CA MET A 1 23.76 -6.90 -10.87
C MET A 1 23.29 -6.91 -12.30
N ASN A 2 21.98 -7.03 -12.54
CA ASN A 2 21.43 -6.92 -13.89
C ASN A 2 21.47 -5.45 -14.31
N ALA A 3 21.80 -5.18 -15.57
CA ALA A 3 21.80 -3.82 -16.10
C ALA A 3 20.35 -3.26 -16.12
N PRO A 4 20.15 -1.96 -15.85
CA PRO A 4 18.84 -1.35 -15.94
C PRO A 4 18.29 -1.46 -17.37
N THR A 5 17.03 -1.85 -17.50
CA THR A 5 16.33 -1.95 -18.79
C THR A 5 15.47 -0.72 -19.00
N ARG A 6 15.57 -0.09 -20.18
CA ARG A 6 14.71 1.03 -20.56
C ARG A 6 13.43 0.51 -21.21
N ILE A 7 12.29 0.98 -20.72
CA ILE A 7 10.96 0.72 -21.29
C ILE A 7 10.44 2.05 -21.86
N SER A 8 9.83 2.01 -23.04
CA SER A 8 9.20 3.17 -23.70
C SER A 8 7.81 2.79 -24.20
N THR A 9 6.84 3.68 -24.04
CA THR A 9 5.47 3.53 -24.54
C THR A 9 4.94 4.88 -24.99
N GLU A 10 3.97 4.87 -25.90
CA GLU A 10 3.19 6.06 -26.23
C GLU A 10 2.13 6.30 -25.15
N VAL A 11 1.87 7.57 -24.87
CA VAL A 11 0.82 8.06 -23.96
C VAL A 11 0.23 9.31 -24.58
N ASP A 12 -1.09 9.43 -24.56
CA ASP A 12 -1.76 10.64 -25.03
C ASP A 12 -1.55 11.83 -24.07
N ASP A 13 -1.76 13.04 -24.59
CA ASP A 13 -1.53 14.29 -23.87
C ASP A 13 -2.38 14.38 -22.58
N ALA A 14 -3.61 13.86 -22.62
CA ALA A 14 -4.51 13.87 -21.46
C ALA A 14 -3.98 12.97 -20.33
N THR A 15 -3.41 11.83 -20.68
CA THR A 15 -2.79 10.90 -19.74
C THR A 15 -1.49 11.49 -19.21
N LEU A 16 -0.65 12.07 -20.07
CA LEU A 16 0.58 12.74 -19.64
C LEU A 16 0.30 13.85 -18.63
N ALA A 17 -0.67 14.73 -18.90
CA ALA A 17 -1.05 15.82 -17.99
C ALA A 17 -1.49 15.31 -16.60
N ARG A 18 -2.20 14.17 -16.55
CA ARG A 18 -2.60 13.55 -15.28
C ARG A 18 -1.41 13.00 -14.50
N ILE A 19 -0.42 12.43 -15.19
CA ILE A 19 0.80 11.89 -14.58
C ILE A 19 1.65 13.04 -14.02
N GLU A 20 1.83 14.11 -14.79
CA GLU A 20 2.56 15.31 -14.37
C GLU A 20 1.93 15.95 -13.13
N ALA A 21 0.60 16.10 -13.11
CA ALA A 21 -0.11 16.59 -11.94
C ALA A 21 0.10 15.69 -10.70
N ALA A 22 0.06 14.37 -10.88
CA ALA A 22 0.28 13.41 -9.80
C ALA A 22 1.73 13.44 -9.27
N ALA A 23 2.71 13.65 -10.15
CA ALA A 23 4.12 13.82 -9.77
C ALA A 23 4.33 15.12 -8.98
N ALA A 24 3.75 16.23 -9.46
CA ALA A 24 3.82 17.53 -8.81
C ALA A 24 3.22 17.50 -7.39
N LEU A 25 2.07 16.86 -7.19
CA LEU A 25 1.45 16.69 -5.87
C LEU A 25 2.35 15.96 -4.86
N ARG A 26 3.28 15.13 -5.35
CA ARG A 26 4.21 14.35 -4.54
C ARG A 26 5.61 14.96 -4.46
N GLY A 27 5.84 16.10 -5.12
CA GLY A 27 7.16 16.74 -5.21
C GLY A 27 8.21 15.88 -5.93
N LEU A 28 7.78 15.03 -6.87
CA LEU A 28 8.65 14.10 -7.60
C LEU A 28 8.89 14.60 -9.03
N SER A 29 10.06 14.27 -9.59
CA SER A 29 10.25 14.34 -11.04
C SER A 29 9.41 13.27 -11.75
N LEU A 30 9.15 13.47 -13.04
CA LEU A 30 8.39 12.53 -13.83
C LEU A 30 9.05 11.13 -13.88
N ASP A 31 10.37 11.08 -14.05
CA ASP A 31 11.15 9.83 -14.04
C ASP A 31 11.08 9.12 -12.68
N ALA A 32 11.21 9.87 -11.57
CA ALA A 32 11.11 9.30 -10.22
C ALA A 32 9.70 8.76 -9.96
N PHE A 33 8.68 9.47 -10.42
CA PHE A 33 7.29 9.04 -10.33
C PHE A 33 7.05 7.73 -11.10
N PHE A 34 7.53 7.64 -12.35
CA PHE A 34 7.37 6.42 -13.15
C PHE A 34 8.13 5.24 -12.56
N HIS A 35 9.36 5.45 -12.08
CA HIS A 35 10.11 4.39 -11.43
C HIS A 35 9.38 3.86 -10.18
N GLU A 36 8.83 4.76 -9.37
CA GLU A 36 8.04 4.39 -8.19
C GLU A 36 6.74 3.67 -8.58
N ALA A 37 6.02 4.17 -9.59
CA ALA A 37 4.80 3.54 -10.08
C ALA A 37 5.05 2.13 -10.63
N LEU A 38 6.13 1.93 -11.37
CA LEU A 38 6.53 0.61 -11.88
C LEU A 38 6.97 -0.33 -10.76
N ARG A 39 7.70 0.18 -9.76
CA ARG A 39 8.06 -0.57 -8.55
C ARG A 39 6.80 -1.06 -7.83
N LEU A 40 5.87 -0.15 -7.53
CA LEU A 40 4.60 -0.48 -6.88
C LEU A 40 3.75 -1.44 -7.71
N ALA A 41 3.71 -1.26 -9.04
CA ALA A 41 3.02 -2.20 -9.92
C ALA A 41 3.64 -3.60 -9.84
N SER A 42 4.98 -3.71 -9.85
CA SER A 42 5.66 -5.00 -9.71
C SER A 42 5.40 -5.65 -8.34
N GLU A 43 5.43 -4.87 -7.26
CA GLU A 43 5.15 -5.34 -5.90
C GLU A 43 3.68 -5.76 -5.72
N GLY A 44 2.76 -5.05 -6.37
CA GLY A 44 1.35 -5.43 -6.42
C GLY A 44 1.14 -6.75 -7.16
N THR A 45 1.88 -6.99 -8.23
CA THR A 45 1.73 -8.20 -9.06
C THR A 45 2.38 -9.44 -8.44
N ASP A 46 3.47 -9.28 -7.68
CA ASP A 46 4.26 -10.39 -7.11
C ASP A 46 3.85 -10.82 -5.69
N GLY A 47 2.82 -10.21 -5.09
CA GLY A 47 2.26 -10.69 -3.83
C GLY A 47 1.65 -9.63 -2.92
N GLY A 48 1.83 -8.34 -3.19
CA GLY A 48 1.23 -7.26 -2.40
C GLY A 48 -0.30 -7.28 -2.44
N ASP A 49 -0.89 -7.39 -3.63
CA ASP A 49 -2.35 -7.52 -3.77
C ASP A 49 -2.86 -8.84 -3.20
N ALA A 50 -2.11 -9.94 -3.37
CA ALA A 50 -2.51 -11.24 -2.87
C ALA A 50 -2.46 -11.31 -1.33
N ALA A 51 -1.40 -10.78 -0.71
CA ALA A 51 -1.24 -10.73 0.74
C ALA A 51 -2.27 -9.78 1.38
N TRP A 52 -2.53 -8.63 0.74
CA TRP A 52 -3.58 -7.70 1.17
C TRP A 52 -4.97 -8.34 1.07
N ARG A 53 -5.31 -8.95 -0.07
CA ARG A 53 -6.58 -9.67 -0.24
C ARG A 53 -6.72 -10.82 0.76
N ALA A 54 -5.65 -11.58 1.00
CA ALA A 54 -5.64 -12.64 2.00
C ALA A 54 -5.82 -12.10 3.42
N PHE A 55 -5.24 -10.93 3.75
CA PHE A 55 -5.46 -10.27 5.03
C PHE A 55 -6.92 -9.83 5.21
N VAL A 56 -7.49 -9.16 4.20
CA VAL A 56 -8.91 -8.75 4.20
C VAL A 56 -9.82 -9.97 4.33
N GLN A 57 -9.56 -11.02 3.56
CA GLN A 57 -10.37 -12.25 3.57
C GLN A 57 -10.36 -12.93 4.94
N ARG A 58 -9.20 -13.02 5.62
CA ARG A 58 -9.14 -13.54 6.99
C ARG A 58 -9.97 -12.71 7.98
N GLY A 59 -10.01 -11.39 7.80
CA GLY A 59 -10.85 -10.49 8.60
C GLY A 59 -12.34 -10.76 8.39
N ILE A 60 -12.76 -10.95 7.13
CA ILE A 60 -14.14 -11.31 6.77
C ILE A 60 -14.51 -12.65 7.40
N GLU A 61 -13.69 -13.68 7.24
CA GLU A 61 -13.95 -15.01 7.80
C GLU A 61 -14.04 -14.99 9.32
N SER A 62 -13.21 -14.20 9.99
CA SER A 62 -13.26 -13.99 11.44
C SER A 62 -14.58 -13.31 11.85
N ALA A 63 -15.01 -12.30 11.10
CA ALA A 63 -16.29 -11.64 11.32
C ALA A 63 -17.48 -12.58 11.11
N ASP A 64 -17.46 -13.42 10.08
CA ASP A 64 -18.48 -14.42 9.78
C ASP A 64 -18.57 -15.51 10.86
N ARG A 65 -17.44 -15.87 11.48
CA ARG A 65 -17.40 -16.75 12.68
C ARG A 65 -17.86 -16.05 13.97
N GLY A 66 -18.14 -14.75 13.93
CA GLY A 66 -18.58 -13.97 15.09
C GLY A 66 -17.45 -13.53 16.02
N GLU A 67 -16.17 -13.63 15.61
CA GLU A 67 -14.98 -13.26 16.39
C GLU A 67 -14.74 -11.73 16.40
N ARG A 68 -15.80 -10.93 16.31
CA ARG A 68 -15.72 -9.47 16.33
C ARG A 68 -15.59 -9.00 17.78
N ILE A 69 -14.65 -8.11 18.03
CA ILE A 69 -14.55 -7.40 19.30
C ILE A 69 -15.23 -6.03 19.18
N GLY A 70 -15.78 -5.54 20.29
CA GLY A 70 -16.29 -4.17 20.38
C GLY A 70 -15.15 -3.14 20.39
N GLN A 71 -15.48 -1.90 20.04
CA GLN A 71 -14.53 -0.78 20.00
C GLN A 71 -13.84 -0.59 21.36
N ASP A 72 -14.60 -0.53 22.45
CA ASP A 72 -14.07 -0.32 23.81
C ASP A 72 -13.07 -1.41 24.23
N ALA A 73 -13.31 -2.66 23.79
CA ALA A 73 -12.42 -3.79 24.07
C ALA A 73 -11.11 -3.70 23.26
N MET A 74 -11.18 -3.22 22.02
CA MET A 74 -10.01 -2.97 21.17
C MET A 74 -9.15 -1.84 21.74
N GLU A 75 -9.78 -0.75 22.18
CA GLU A 75 -9.10 0.40 22.78
C GLU A 75 -8.39 0.01 24.08
N SER A 76 -9.10 -0.70 24.97
CA SER A 76 -8.52 -1.20 26.23
C SER A 76 -7.30 -2.09 25.97
N TRP A 77 -7.40 -3.04 25.02
CA TRP A 77 -6.29 -3.91 24.62
C TRP A 77 -5.09 -3.11 24.07
N PHE A 78 -5.36 -2.05 23.32
CA PHE A 78 -4.32 -1.21 22.74
C PHE A 78 -3.59 -0.39 23.80
N GLU A 79 -4.33 0.22 24.72
CA GLU A 79 -3.79 1.02 25.83
C GLU A 79 -2.86 0.19 26.74
N GLU A 80 -3.28 -1.02 27.11
CA GLU A 80 -2.47 -1.96 27.90
C GLU A 80 -1.10 -2.23 27.24
N ARG A 81 -1.09 -2.44 25.92
CA ARG A 81 0.14 -2.70 25.16
C ARG A 81 1.03 -1.48 25.06
N ILE A 82 0.46 -0.28 24.97
CA ILE A 82 1.23 0.97 24.98
C ILE A 82 1.85 1.18 26.36
N ALA A 83 1.08 0.99 27.44
CA ALA A 83 1.58 1.10 28.82
C ALA A 83 2.75 0.13 29.08
N ALA A 84 2.60 -1.15 28.69
CA ALA A 84 3.64 -2.17 28.86
C ALA A 84 4.95 -1.86 28.11
N ARG A 85 4.91 -1.08 27.02
CA ARG A 85 6.11 -0.65 26.28
C ARG A 85 6.82 0.54 26.91
N ARG A 86 6.11 1.35 27.72
CA ARG A 86 6.68 2.51 28.41
C ARG A 86 7.40 2.14 29.71
N THR A 87 7.08 0.99 30.26
CA THR A 87 7.70 0.43 31.49
C THR A 87 8.93 -0.43 31.21
N ARG A 88 9.40 -0.47 29.96
CA ARG A 88 10.56 -1.25 29.50
C ARG A 88 11.67 -0.31 29.04
#